data_AF-A0A6M3L1K0-F1
#
_entry.id   AF-A0A6M3L1K0-F1
#
_cell.length_a   1.000
_cell.length_b   1.000
_cell.length_c   1.000
_cell.angle_alpha   90.00
_cell.angle_beta   90.00
_cell.angle_gamma   90.00
#
_symmetry.space_group_name_H-M   'P 1'
#
loop_
_entity.id
_entity.type
_entity.pdbx_description
1 polymer ?
#
loop_
_entity_poly.entity_id
_entity_poly.type
_entity_poly.pdbx_seq_one_letter_code
_entity_poly.pdbx_strand_id
1 'polypeptide(L)'
;MRLKKGDKELVTKIKKVTAALLKNYKACSSEVERFNREFPGGADITLDNCHKAVTCDFNILWFASHCLPVPLWKAYEEGEAPLWKAYEEGIAPLWKAYEEGEAPLWKAYEEGKAPLWKAYEEGKAQLLYRILKKGG
;
A
#
# COMPACT_ATOMS: atom_id res chain seq x y z
N MET A 1 13.87 21.43 -10.64
CA MET A 1 15.08 20.83 -11.24
C MET A 1 15.16 21.23 -12.72
N ARG A 2 16.27 21.81 -13.20
CA ARG A 2 16.45 22.15 -14.63
C ARG A 2 17.13 20.98 -15.34
N LEU A 3 16.42 20.33 -16.25
CA LEU A 3 16.95 19.25 -17.09
C LEU A 3 18.06 19.77 -18.01
N LYS A 4 19.18 19.04 -18.13
CA LYS A 4 20.29 19.38 -19.03
C LYS A 4 19.83 19.20 -20.48
N LYS A 5 20.55 19.81 -21.44
CA LYS A 5 20.18 19.80 -22.87
C LYS A 5 20.01 18.37 -23.44
N GLY A 6 20.85 17.42 -23.03
CA GLY A 6 20.73 16.00 -23.40
C GLY A 6 19.55 15.26 -22.73
N ASP A 7 19.15 15.68 -21.52
CA ASP A 7 17.99 15.11 -20.84
C ASP A 7 16.68 15.54 -21.54
N LYS A 8 16.64 16.75 -22.10
CA LYS A 8 15.50 17.25 -22.91
C LYS A 8 15.29 16.46 -24.21
N GLU A 9 16.35 15.96 -24.83
CA GLU A 9 16.29 15.09 -26.02
C GLU A 9 15.83 13.65 -25.70
N LEU A 10 15.96 13.22 -24.45
CA LEU A 10 15.47 11.92 -23.98
C LEU A 10 13.99 11.96 -23.59
N VAL A 11 13.50 13.10 -23.07
CA VAL A 11 12.07 13.34 -22.78
C VAL A 11 11.20 13.24 -24.03
N THR A 12 11.77 13.48 -25.20
CA THR A 12 11.02 13.58 -26.46
C THR A 12 10.55 12.26 -27.08
N LYS A 13 10.88 11.08 -26.53
CA LYS A 13 10.54 9.79 -27.16
C LYS A 13 9.17 9.21 -26.83
N ILE A 14 8.55 9.55 -25.69
CA ILE A 14 7.19 9.10 -25.35
C ILE A 14 6.28 10.32 -25.24
N LYS A 15 5.63 10.68 -26.35
CA LYS A 15 4.63 11.76 -26.38
C LYS A 15 3.23 11.26 -26.00
N LYS A 16 2.99 9.96 -26.18
CA LYS A 16 1.70 9.31 -25.99
C LYS A 16 1.89 7.87 -25.51
N VAL A 17 1.17 7.49 -24.46
CA VAL A 17 1.07 6.11 -23.99
C VAL A 17 -0.02 5.40 -24.80
N THR A 18 0.30 4.21 -25.30
CA THR A 18 -0.67 3.37 -26.02
C THR A 18 -0.68 1.97 -25.43
N ALA A 19 -1.77 1.22 -25.64
CA ALA A 19 -1.82 -0.18 -25.23
C ALA A 19 -0.71 -1.03 -25.88
N ALA A 20 -0.32 -0.70 -27.12
CA ALA A 20 0.80 -1.36 -27.79
C ALA A 20 2.14 -1.10 -27.08
N LEU A 21 2.38 0.13 -26.63
CA LEU A 21 3.55 0.49 -25.82
C LEU A 21 3.58 -0.34 -24.54
N LEU A 22 2.47 -0.37 -23.79
CA LEU A 22 2.36 -1.11 -22.53
C LEU A 22 2.58 -2.61 -22.72
N LYS A 23 2.02 -3.21 -23.78
CA LYS A 23 2.28 -4.62 -24.15
C LYS A 23 3.76 -4.87 -24.46
N ASN A 24 4.42 -3.94 -25.15
CA ASN A 24 5.84 -4.05 -25.48
C ASN A 24 6.71 -4.07 -24.22
N TYR A 25 6.37 -3.23 -23.24
CA TYR A 25 7.00 -3.21 -21.91
C TYR A 25 6.48 -4.28 -20.95
N LYS A 26 5.69 -5.25 -21.45
CA LYS A 26 5.20 -6.40 -20.68
C LYS A 26 4.27 -6.04 -19.51
N ALA A 27 3.47 -4.97 -19.67
CA ALA A 27 2.32 -4.76 -18.80
C ALA A 27 1.38 -5.97 -18.84
N CYS A 28 0.78 -6.33 -17.70
CA CYS A 28 -0.13 -7.46 -17.65
C CYS A 28 -1.41 -7.19 -18.46
N SER A 29 -2.05 -8.26 -18.94
CA SER A 29 -3.20 -8.14 -19.84
C SER A 29 -4.34 -7.34 -19.22
N SER A 30 -4.63 -7.52 -17.93
CA SER A 30 -5.67 -6.78 -17.21
C SER A 30 -5.40 -5.29 -17.14
N GLU A 31 -4.14 -4.87 -16.96
CA GLU A 31 -3.75 -3.45 -16.99
C GLU A 31 -3.90 -2.86 -18.39
N VAL A 32 -3.53 -3.61 -19.42
CA VAL A 32 -3.70 -3.16 -20.81
C VAL A 32 -5.17 -3.06 -21.21
N GLU A 33 -6.01 -3.99 -20.78
CA GLU A 33 -7.46 -3.96 -20.98
C GLU A 33 -8.10 -2.78 -20.26
N ARG A 34 -7.73 -2.55 -19.00
CA ARG A 34 -8.13 -1.37 -18.24
C ARG A 34 -7.70 -0.11 -18.98
N PHE A 35 -6.44 -0.03 -19.43
CA PHE A 35 -5.93 1.12 -20.18
C PHE A 35 -6.74 1.41 -21.44
N ASN A 36 -7.09 0.38 -22.22
CA ASN A 36 -7.93 0.57 -23.42
C ASN A 36 -9.34 1.06 -23.09
N ARG A 37 -9.92 0.65 -21.95
CA ARG A 37 -11.22 1.14 -21.51
C ARG A 37 -11.16 2.61 -21.08
N GLU A 38 -10.15 2.98 -20.30
CA GLU A 38 -10.02 4.33 -19.76
C GLU A 38 -9.42 5.34 -20.77
N PHE A 39 -8.60 4.86 -21.70
CA PHE A 39 -7.89 5.64 -22.72
C PHE A 39 -7.98 4.95 -24.11
N PRO A 40 -9.16 4.85 -24.73
CA PRO A 40 -9.37 4.11 -25.97
C PRO A 40 -8.55 4.64 -27.16
N GLY A 41 -8.20 5.93 -27.16
CA GLY A 41 -7.33 6.55 -28.16
C GLY A 41 -5.85 6.63 -27.77
N GLY A 42 -5.46 6.03 -26.64
CA GLY A 42 -4.20 6.29 -25.94
C GLY A 42 -4.22 7.60 -25.14
N ALA A 43 -3.23 7.77 -24.28
CA ALA A 43 -3.12 8.89 -23.36
C ALA A 43 -1.93 9.78 -23.71
N ASP A 44 -2.18 11.05 -24.02
CA ASP A 44 -1.10 12.03 -24.13
C ASP A 44 -0.50 12.31 -22.74
N ILE A 45 0.80 12.61 -22.67
CA ILE A 45 1.47 12.89 -21.39
C ILE A 45 1.08 14.30 -20.90
N THR A 46 -0.04 14.39 -20.20
CA THR A 46 -0.58 15.61 -19.58
C THR A 46 -0.83 15.38 -18.09
N LEU A 47 -0.83 16.45 -17.30
CA LEU A 47 -1.11 16.35 -15.86
C LEU A 47 -2.49 15.73 -15.59
N ASP A 48 -3.50 16.11 -16.38
CA ASP A 48 -4.85 15.57 -16.25
C ASP A 48 -4.91 14.07 -16.52
N ASN A 49 -4.18 13.57 -17.52
CA ASN A 49 -4.12 12.14 -17.80
C ASN A 49 -3.33 11.39 -16.72
N CYS A 50 -2.28 11.99 -16.14
CA CYS A 50 -1.61 11.43 -14.97
C CYS A 50 -2.54 11.33 -13.76
N HIS A 51 -3.33 12.37 -13.47
CA HIS A 51 -4.34 12.33 -12.40
C HIS A 51 -5.40 11.27 -12.66
N LYS A 52 -5.94 11.22 -13.88
CA LYS A 52 -6.89 10.17 -14.28
C LYS A 52 -6.28 8.78 -14.11
N ALA A 53 -5.01 8.60 -14.48
CA ALA A 53 -4.33 7.32 -14.33
C ALA A 53 -4.28 6.88 -12.86
N VAL A 54 -3.99 7.81 -11.94
CA VAL A 54 -4.05 7.55 -10.49
C VAL A 54 -5.48 7.19 -10.05
N THR A 55 -6.50 7.93 -10.50
CA THR A 55 -7.92 7.64 -10.17
C THR A 55 -8.39 6.27 -10.68
N CYS A 56 -7.79 5.78 -11.77
CA CYS A 56 -8.07 4.46 -12.33
C CYS A 56 -7.16 3.35 -11.77
N ASP A 57 -6.43 3.62 -10.69
CA ASP A 57 -5.48 2.73 -10.00
C ASP A 57 -4.36 2.17 -10.90
N PHE A 58 -3.92 2.92 -11.92
CA PHE A 58 -2.75 2.53 -12.69
C PHE A 58 -1.48 2.71 -11.86
N ASN A 59 -0.57 1.73 -11.94
CA ASN A 59 0.69 1.77 -11.22
C ASN A 59 1.69 2.73 -11.90
N ILE A 60 1.72 3.98 -11.43
CA ILE A 60 2.61 5.03 -11.94
C ILE A 60 4.09 4.69 -11.72
N LEU A 61 4.43 4.08 -10.57
CA LEU A 61 5.79 3.66 -10.23
C LEU A 61 6.31 2.61 -11.22
N TRP A 62 5.48 1.62 -11.54
CA TRP A 62 5.81 0.61 -12.57
C TRP A 62 6.05 1.27 -13.92
N PHE A 63 5.17 2.18 -14.35
CA PHE A 63 5.34 2.88 -15.61
C PHE A 63 6.64 3.71 -15.63
N ALA A 64 6.92 4.45 -14.57
CA ALA A 64 8.12 5.26 -14.45
C ALA A 64 9.40 4.41 -14.50
N SER A 65 9.43 3.27 -13.81
CA SER A 65 10.60 2.39 -13.73
C SER A 65 10.84 1.54 -14.98
N HIS A 66 9.78 1.16 -15.71
CA HIS A 66 9.88 0.21 -16.83
C HIS A 66 9.79 0.89 -18.19
N CYS A 67 8.99 1.94 -18.32
CA CYS A 67 8.70 2.57 -19.61
C CYS A 67 9.52 3.84 -19.86
N LEU A 68 10.03 4.51 -18.82
CA LEU A 68 10.82 5.72 -19.01
C LEU A 68 12.31 5.42 -19.24
N PRO A 69 13.03 6.25 -20.00
CA PRO A 69 14.49 6.22 -20.06
C PRO A 69 15.11 6.45 -18.67
N VAL A 70 16.26 5.83 -18.41
CA VAL A 70 16.98 5.89 -17.12
C VAL A 70 17.10 7.31 -16.53
N PRO A 71 17.44 8.37 -17.31
CA PRO A 71 17.53 9.72 -16.74
C PRO A 71 16.21 10.27 -16.22
N LEU A 72 15.09 9.91 -16.86
CA LEU A 72 13.76 10.34 -16.41
C LEU A 72 13.26 9.53 -15.22
N TRP A 73 13.56 8.23 -15.20
CA TRP A 73 13.32 7.40 -14.03
C TRP A 73 14.05 7.98 -12.79
N LYS A 74 15.33 8.30 -12.92
CA LYS A 74 16.09 8.93 -11.82
C LYS A 74 15.50 10.27 -11.37
N ALA A 75 15.09 11.11 -12.31
CA ALA A 75 14.44 12.37 -11.97
C ALA A 75 13.09 12.18 -11.26
N TYR A 76 12.35 11.12 -11.60
CA TYR A 76 11.15 10.71 -10.88
C TYR A 76 11.48 10.26 -9.45
N GLU A 77 12.44 9.35 -9.27
CA GLU A 77 12.88 8.86 -7.94
C GLU A 77 13.35 10.02 -7.04
N GLU A 78 14.16 10.93 -7.57
CA GLU A 78 14.62 12.12 -6.84
C GLU A 78 13.47 13.05 -6.43
N GLY A 79 12.43 13.16 -7.27
CA GLY A 79 11.23 13.94 -7.00
C GLY A 79 10.28 13.28 -6.01
N GLU A 80 10.24 11.94 -5.97
CA GLU A 80 9.40 11.14 -5.08
C GLU A 80 9.95 11.10 -3.65
N ALA A 81 11.26 11.06 -3.48
CA ALA A 81 11.92 10.98 -2.16
C ALA A 81 11.39 11.99 -1.11
N PRO A 82 11.28 13.31 -1.39
CA PRO A 82 10.71 14.25 -0.41
C PRO A 82 9.22 14.03 -0.14
N LEU A 83 8.45 13.51 -1.10
CA LEU A 83 7.03 13.18 -0.91
C LEU A 83 6.88 11.98 0.01
N TRP A 84 7.69 10.94 -0.19
CA TRP A 84 7.72 9.77 0.68
C TRP A 84 8.08 10.13 2.11
N LYS A 85 9.12 10.96 2.28
CA LYS A 85 9.50 11.46 3.61
C LYS A 85 8.37 12.24 4.29
N ALA A 86 7.68 13.12 3.56
CA ALA A 86 6.56 13.87 4.11
C ALA A 86 5.38 12.95 4.50
N TYR A 87 5.13 11.89 3.72
CA TYR A 87 4.16 10.86 4.05
C TYR A 87 4.53 10.12 5.34
N GLU A 88 5.77 9.63 5.45
CA GLU A 88 6.28 8.95 6.66
C GLU A 88 6.17 9.84 7.91
N GLU A 89 6.58 11.10 7.81
CA GLU A 89 6.46 12.09 8.88
C GLU A 89 5.00 12.36 9.26
N GLY A 90 4.10 12.37 8.28
CA GLY A 90 2.66 12.54 8.49
C GLY A 90 1.98 11.36 9.19
N ILE A 91 2.40 10.12 8.91
CA ILE A 91 1.81 8.92 9.53
C ILE A 91 2.45 8.57 10.87
N ALA A 92 3.67 9.01 11.17
CA ALA A 92 4.37 8.65 12.40
C ALA A 92 3.57 8.98 13.70
N PRO A 93 2.92 10.16 13.83
CA PRO A 93 2.07 10.44 14.98
C PRO A 93 0.85 9.52 15.09
N LEU A 94 0.28 9.09 13.96
CA LEU A 94 -0.85 8.17 13.94
C LEU A 94 -0.43 6.79 14.43
N TRP A 95 0.74 6.30 14.01
CA TRP A 95 1.27 5.04 14.52
C TRP A 95 1.55 5.07 16.01
N LYS A 96 2.16 6.16 16.48
CA LYS A 96 2.39 6.35 17.91
C LYS A 96 1.10 6.34 18.71
N ALA A 97 0.06 7.03 18.24
CA ALA A 97 -1.25 7.05 18.91
C ALA A 97 -1.92 5.66 18.91
N TYR A 98 -1.76 4.89 17.84
CA TYR A 98 -2.25 3.51 17.76
C TYR A 98 -1.55 2.62 18.80
N GLU A 99 -0.22 2.65 18.87
CA GLU A 99 0.56 1.88 19.86
C GLU A 99 0.25 2.26 21.31
N GLU A 100 0.12 3.57 21.58
CA GLU A 100 -0.27 4.09 22.90
C GLU A 100 -1.69 3.67 23.32
N GLY A 101 -2.60 3.52 22.35
CA GLY A 101 -3.96 3.03 22.59
C GLY A 101 -4.06 1.51 22.78
N GLU A 102 -3.25 0.73 22.07
CA GLU A 102 -3.26 -0.73 22.13
C GLU A 102 -2.66 -1.27 23.44
N ALA A 103 -1.58 -0.67 23.93
CA ALA A 103 -0.89 -1.10 25.15
C ALA A 103 -1.79 -1.24 26.40
N PRO A 104 -2.62 -0.24 26.78
CA PRO A 104 -3.50 -0.37 27.94
C PRO A 104 -4.61 -1.41 27.72
N LEU A 105 -5.10 -1.59 26.49
CA LEU A 105 -6.11 -2.60 26.17
C LEU A 105 -5.55 -4.01 26.33
N TRP A 106 -4.34 -4.25 25.81
CA TRP A 106 -3.66 -5.53 25.97
C TRP A 106 -3.38 -5.87 27.43
N LYS A 107 -2.94 -4.87 28.20
CA LYS A 107 -2.73 -5.01 29.65
C LYS A 107 -4.04 -5.37 30.37
N ALA A 108 -5.14 -4.66 30.10
CA ALA A 108 -6.44 -4.95 30.70
C ALA A 108 -6.95 -6.36 30.33
N TYR A 109 -6.71 -6.81 29.10
CA TYR A 109 -7.04 -8.17 28.67
C TYR A 109 -6.27 -9.23 29.46
N GLU A 110 -4.95 -9.10 29.59
CA GLU A 110 -4.13 -10.06 30.36
C GLU A 110 -4.49 -10.05 31.86
N GLU A 111 -4.73 -8.87 32.44
CA GLU A 111 -5.17 -8.74 33.84
C GLU A 111 -6.54 -9.37 34.08
N GLY A 112 -7.48 -9.24 33.15
CA GLY A 112 -8.82 -9.84 33.25
C GLY A 112 -8.84 -11.35 33.00
N LYS A 113 -7.93 -11.87 32.17
CA LYS A 113 -7.89 -13.28 31.78
C LYS A 113 -7.50 -14.22 32.91
N ALA A 114 -6.49 -13.85 33.71
CA ALA A 114 -5.98 -14.69 34.79
C ALA A 114 -7.04 -15.06 35.86
N PRO A 115 -7.82 -14.12 36.44
CA PRO A 115 -8.84 -14.47 37.43
C PRO A 115 -9.99 -15.27 36.82
N LEU A 116 -10.40 -14.99 35.58
CA LEU A 116 -11.42 -15.77 34.87
C LEU A 116 -10.98 -17.22 34.64
N TRP A 117 -9.72 -17.42 34.24
CA TRP A 117 -9.15 -18.76 34.06
C TRP A 117 -9.10 -19.55 35.36
N LYS A 118 -8.69 -18.90 36.45
CA LYS A 118 -8.69 -19.51 37.78
C LYS A 118 -10.10 -19.90 38.22
N ALA A 119 -11.08 -19.01 38.07
CA ALA A 119 -12.48 -19.30 38.39
C ALA A 119 -13.04 -20.47 37.56
N TYR A 120 -12.65 -20.57 36.29
CA TYR A 120 -13.01 -21.69 35.43
C TYR A 120 -12.46 -23.04 35.93
N GLU A 121 -11.17 -23.10 36.29
CA GLU A 121 -10.55 -24.32 36.82
C GLU A 121 -11.13 -24.71 38.20
N GLU A 122 -11.41 -23.74 39.07
CA GLU A 122 -12.08 -23.99 40.34
C GLU A 122 -13.51 -24.53 40.14
N GLY A 123 -14.25 -23.98 39.17
CA GLY A 123 -15.57 -24.48 38.79
C GLY A 123 -15.54 -25.93 38.31
N LYS A 124 -14.54 -26.31 37.51
CA LYS A 124 -14.31 -27.70 37.08
C LYS A 124 -14.02 -28.62 38.26
N ALA A 125 -13.16 -28.20 39.19
CA ALA A 125 -12.84 -28.98 40.38
C ALA A 125 -14.08 -29.23 41.26
N GLN A 126 -14.91 -28.20 41.47
CA GLN A 126 -16.17 -28.32 42.21
C GLN A 126 -17.16 -29.26 41.51
N LEU A 127 -17.27 -29.18 40.19
CA LEU A 127 -18.12 -30.07 39.41
C LEU A 127 -17.69 -31.53 39.57
N LEU A 128 -16.38 -31.80 39.44
CA LEU A 128 -15.83 -33.14 39.62
C LEU A 128 -16.13 -33.70 41.01
N TYR A 129 -15.91 -32.90 42.06
CA TYR A 129 -16.22 -33.30 43.44
C TYR A 129 -17.70 -33.68 43.60
N ARG A 130 -18.62 -32.87 43.07
CA ARG A 130 -20.07 -33.13 43.16
C ARG A 130 -20.47 -34.43 42.47
N ILE A 131 -19.89 -34.73 41.30
CA ILE A 131 -20.14 -35.97 40.56
C ILE A 131 -19.68 -37.18 41.39
N LEU A 132 -18.46 -37.14 41.93
CA LEU A 132 -17.90 -38.22 42.73
C LEU A 132 -18.65 -38.45 44.05
N LYS A 133 -19.17 -37.38 44.68
CA LYS A 133 -19.94 -37.48 45.94
C LYS A 133 -21.40 -37.89 45.78
N LYS A 134 -22.04 -37.59 44.63
CA LYS A 134 -23.45 -37.96 44.37
C LYS A 134 -23.61 -39.27 43.60
N GLY A 135 -22.56 -39.77 42.98
CA GLY A 135 -22.55 -41.05 42.24
C GLY A 135 -22.05 -42.26 43.05
N GLY A 136 -21.83 -42.11 44.36
CA GLY A 136 -21.43 -43.18 45.28
C GLY A 136 -22.41 -43.33 46.44
#